data_AF-A0A1X7TQA9-F1
#
_entry.id   AF-A0A1X7TQA9-F1
#
_cell.length_a   1.000
_cell.length_b   1.000
_cell.length_c   1.000
_cell.angle_alpha   90.00
_cell.angle_beta   90.00
_cell.angle_gamma   90.00
#
_symmetry.space_group_name_H-M   'P 1'
#
loop_
_entity.id
_entity.type
_entity.pdbx_description
1 polymer ?
#
loop_
_entity_poly.entity_id
_entity_poly.type
_entity_poly.pdbx_seq_one_letter_code
_entity_poly.pdbx_strand_id
1 'polypeptide(L)' 'MVDLVVKRERNNLSRVDHVILVLSGKGGVGKSTVTCQIALGLVEEGKKVGILDINLCGPSIPHMFSLTGRDVHQGTDG' A
#
# COMPACT_ATOMS: atom_id res chain seq x y z
N MET A 1 -0.40 -18.06 2.50
CA MET A 1 0.49 -17.35 3.46
C MET A 1 0.65 -15.93 2.97
N VAL A 2 0.37 -14.97 3.84
CA VAL A 2 0.67 -13.55 3.61
C VAL A 2 1.85 -13.25 4.50
N ASP A 3 2.96 -12.81 3.92
CA ASP A 3 4.16 -12.46 4.67
C ASP A 3 4.22 -10.96 4.85
N LEU A 4 4.43 -10.54 6.10
CA LEU A 4 4.56 -9.15 6.49
C LEU A 4 6.00 -8.87 6.90
N VAL A 5 6.70 -8.06 6.12
CA VAL A 5 8.07 -7.66 6.44
C VAL A 5 8.08 -6.16 6.72
N VAL A 6 8.53 -5.79 7.92
CA VAL A 6 8.68 -4.39 8.32
C VAL A 6 10.15 -4.01 8.21
N LYS A 7 10.46 -3.00 7.40
CA LYS A 7 11.83 -2.50 7.20
C LYS A 7 11.89 -1.00 7.38
N ARG A 8 13.03 -0.53 7.90
CA ARG A 8 13.38 0.89 7.95
C ARG A 8 14.30 1.20 6.77
N GLU A 9 13.82 1.97 5.80
CA GLU A 9 14.59 2.38 4.63
C GLU A 9 15.38 3.67 4.90
N ARG A 10 16.55 3.82 4.28
CA ARG A 10 17.47 4.94 4.59
C ARG A 10 17.68 5.95 3.46
N ASN A 11 17.49 5.57 2.19
CA ASN A 11 18.06 6.36 1.09
C ASN A 11 17.10 6.79 -0.03
N ASN A 12 15.78 6.51 0.04
CA ASN A 12 14.77 7.12 -0.85
C ASN A 12 13.37 7.26 -0.22
N LEU A 13 13.11 6.54 0.86
CA LEU A 13 11.92 6.66 1.71
C LEU A 13 12.31 7.24 3.08
N SER A 14 13.27 8.16 3.11
CA SER A 14 13.83 8.71 4.37
C SER A 14 12.80 9.45 5.23
N ARG A 15 11.68 9.88 4.63
CA ARG A 15 10.52 10.48 5.32
C ARG A 15 9.46 9.47 5.77
N VAL A 16 9.66 8.18 5.48
CA VAL A 16 8.75 7.09 5.85
C VAL A 16 9.36 6.32 7.02
N ASP A 17 8.73 6.41 8.19
CA ASP A 17 9.24 5.77 9.41
C ASP A 17 9.21 4.24 9.33
N HIS A 18 8.19 3.68 8.67
CA HIS A 18 7.93 2.24 8.59
C HIS A 18 7.47 1.83 7.19
N VAL A 19 8.15 0.84 6.60
CA VAL A 19 7.73 0.21 5.34
C VAL A 19 7.22 -1.18 5.64
N ILE A 20 5.98 -1.46 5.26
CA ILE A 20 5.33 -2.76 5.43
C ILE A 20 5.17 -3.41 4.07
N LEU A 21 5.84 -4.54 3.85
CA LEU A 21 5.75 -5.31 2.61
C LEU A 21 4.76 -6.47 2.78
N VAL A 22 3.74 -6.53 1.92
CA VAL A 22 2.71 -7.57 1.91
C VAL A 22 2.89 -8.47 0.68
N LEU A 23 3.36 -9.70 0.89
CA LEU A 23 3.63 -10.66 -0.18
C LEU A 23 2.75 -11.90 -0.10
N SER A 24 2.64 -12.64 -1.21
CA SER A 24 2.08 -13.98 -1.25
C SER A 24 2.65 -14.80 -2.39
N GLY A 25 2.85 -16.10 -2.15
CA GLY A 25 3.31 -17.05 -3.16
C GLY A 25 2.25 -17.51 -4.17
N LYS A 26 0.98 -17.09 -4.02
CA LYS A 26 -0.14 -17.48 -4.90
C LYS A 26 -1.10 -16.32 -5.16
N GLY A 27 -1.71 -16.28 -6.34
CA GLY A 27 -2.78 -15.35 -6.70
C GLY A 27 -4.09 -15.64 -5.94
N GLY A 28 -4.94 -14.62 -5.76
CA GLY A 28 -6.27 -14.78 -5.17
C GLY A 28 -6.34 -14.99 -3.65
N VAL A 29 -5.23 -14.92 -2.92
CA VAL A 29 -5.20 -15.15 -1.46
C VAL A 29 -5.63 -13.95 -0.61
N GLY A 30 -6.05 -12.84 -1.24
CA GLY A 30 -6.53 -11.65 -0.52
C GLY A 30 -5.45 -10.66 -0.04
N LYS A 31 -4.24 -10.66 -0.64
CA LYS A 31 -3.18 -9.68 -0.31
C LYS A 31 -3.66 -8.23 -0.28
N SER A 32 -4.37 -7.81 -1.32
CA SER A 32 -4.85 -6.44 -1.47
C SER A 32 -5.86 -6.09 -0.40
N THR A 33 -6.76 -7.03 -0.08
CA THR A 33 -7.73 -6.88 1.02
C THR A 33 -7.01 -6.64 2.35
N VAL A 34 -6.02 -7.49 2.68
CA VAL A 34 -5.22 -7.33 3.90
C VAL A 34 -4.46 -6.00 3.90
N THR A 35 -3.88 -5.60 2.76
CA THR A 35 -3.18 -4.32 2.61
C THR A 35 -4.09 -3.13 2.89
N CYS A 36 -5.30 -3.12 2.30
CA CYS A 36 -6.28 -2.07 2.53
C CYS A 36 -6.74 -2.01 4.00
N GLN A 37 -6.99 -3.16 4.64
CA GLN A 37 -7.41 -3.19 6.04
C GLN A 37 -6.33 -2.70 7.00
N ILE A 38 -5.06 -3.11 6.78
CA ILE A 38 -3.93 -2.59 7.58
C ILE A 38 -3.80 -1.08 7.40
N ALA A 39 -3.89 -0.58 6.16
CA ALA A 39 -3.79 0.85 5.89
C ALA A 39 -4.92 1.64 6.57
N LEU A 40 -6.16 1.15 6.49
CA LEU A 40 -7.32 1.77 7.15
C LEU A 40 -7.14 1.81 8.67
N GLY A 41 -6.74 0.70 9.30
CA GLY A 41 -6.50 0.67 10.75
C GLY A 41 -5.41 1.65 11.19
N LEU A 42 -4.31 1.75 10.44
CA LEU A 42 -3.26 2.75 10.74
C LEU A 42 -3.73 4.19 10.56
N VAL A 43 -4.60 4.45 9.57
CA VAL A 43 -5.24 5.76 9.39
C VAL A 43 -6.18 6.08 10.55
N GLU A 44 -6.97 5.11 11.02
CA GLU A 44 -7.84 5.25 12.19
C GLU A 44 -7.05 5.56 13.47
N GLU A 45 -5.82 5.03 13.60
CA GLU A 45 -4.86 5.39 14.66
C GLU A 45 -4.18 6.76 14.46
N GLY A 46 -4.58 7.52 13.43
CA GLY A 46 -4.07 8.87 13.15
C GLY A 46 -2.70 8.90 12.46
N LYS A 47 -2.26 7.78 11.85
CA LYS A 47 -0.99 7.73 11.11
C LYS A 47 -1.15 8.24 9.68
N LYS A 48 -0.08 8.81 9.14
CA LYS A 48 0.04 9.10 7.70
C LYS A 48 0.44 7.82 6.97
N VAL A 49 -0.41 7.35 6.07
CA VAL A 49 -0.24 6.08 5.37
C VAL A 49 -0.25 6.32 3.86
N GLY A 50 0.69 5.67 3.16
CA GLY A 50 0.70 5.57 1.70
C GLY A 50 0.69 4.09 1.30
N ILE A 51 0.08 3.77 0.16
CA ILE A 51 0.09 2.43 -0.41
C ILE A 51 0.74 2.49 -1.79
N LEU A 52 1.72 1.62 -2.01
CA LEU A 52 2.34 1.39 -3.30
C LEU A 52 1.87 0.04 -3.85
N ASP A 53 1.00 0.07 -4.87
CA ASP A 53 0.55 -1.15 -5.55
C ASP A 53 1.49 -1.50 -6.71
N ILE A 54 2.23 -2.60 -6.58
CA ILE A 54 3.15 -3.12 -7.62
C ILE A 54 2.51 -4.20 -8.50
N ASN A 55 1.21 -4.48 -8.36
CA ASN A 55 0.54 -5.52 -9.15
C ASN A 55 0.23 -5.03 -10.57
N LEU A 56 0.98 -5.54 -11.56
CA LEU A 56 0.86 -5.15 -12.96
C LEU A 56 -0.41 -5.69 -13.67
N CYS A 57 -0.97 -6.82 -13.20
CA CYS A 57 -2.06 -7.52 -13.91
C CYS A 57 -3.48 -6.97 -13.65
N GLY A 58 -3.60 -5.79 -13.03
CA GLY A 58 -4.88 -5.15 -12.72
C GLY A 58 -4.86 -4.56 -11.30
N PRO A 59 -4.99 -3.23 -11.15
CA PRO A 59 -4.75 -2.55 -9.88
C PRO A 59 -5.95 -2.74 -8.93
N SER A 60 -5.93 -3.82 -8.16
CA SER A 60 -7.00 -4.16 -7.21
C SER A 60 -7.20 -3.12 -6.10
N ILE A 61 -6.15 -2.40 -5.68
CA ILE A 61 -6.20 -1.45 -4.57
C ILE A 61 -6.97 -0.17 -4.94
N PRO A 62 -6.69 0.50 -6.09
CA PRO A 62 -7.52 1.60 -6.57
C PRO A 62 -9.00 1.27 -6.68
N HIS A 63 -9.35 0.05 -7.10
CA HIS A 63 -10.74 -0.42 -7.11
C HIS A 63 -11.33 -0.53 -5.70
N MET A 64 -10.59 -1.10 -4.74
CA MET A 64 -11.04 -1.23 -3.34
C MET A 64 -11.27 0.12 -2.65
N PHE A 65 -10.53 1.16 -3.04
CA PHE A 65 -10.73 2.53 -2.54
C PHE A 65 -11.66 3.39 -3.42
N SER A 66 -12.35 2.80 -4.40
CA SER A 66 -13.23 3.51 -5.33
C SER A 66 -12.53 4.70 -6.03
N LEU A 67 -11.25 4.54 -6.36
CA LEU A 67 -10.42 5.56 -7.02
C LEU A 67 -10.44 5.45 -8.55
N THR A 68 -11.26 4.57 -9.11
CA THR A 68 -11.46 4.46 -10.57
C THR A 68 -11.96 5.78 -11.16
N GLY A 69 -11.27 6.28 -12.19
CA GLY A 69 -11.64 7.53 -12.86
C GLY A 69 -11.25 8.79 -12.09
N ARG A 70 -10.49 8.67 -10.98
CA ARG A 70 -9.87 9.82 -10.31
C ARG A 70 -8.58 10.18 -11.05
N ASP A 71 -8.34 11.47 -11.22
CA ASP A 71 -7.07 11.94 -11.77
C ASP A 71 -5.91 11.62 -10.84
N VAL A 72 -4.74 11.40 -11.44
CA VAL A 72 -3.50 11.23 -10.69
C VAL A 72 -3.13 12.57 -10.09
N HIS A 73 -3.22 12.65 -8.75
CA HIS A 73 -2.65 13.78 -8.04
C HIS A 73 -1.14 13.58 -7.92
N GLN A 74 -0.38 14.32 -8.71
CA GLN A 74 1.06 14.36 -8.59
C GLN A 74 1.43 15.20 -7.37
N GLY A 75 2.22 14.62 -6.46
CA GLY A 75 2.72 15.34 -5.29
C GLY A 75 3.61 16.52 -5.70
N THR A 76 3.82 17.46 -4.77
CA THR A 76 4.63 18.67 -5.01
C THR A 76 6.07 18.40 -5.44
N ASP A 77 6.55 17.18 -5.24
CA ASP A 77 7.96 16.82 -5.35
C ASP A 77 8.28 15.97 -6.63
N GLY A 78 7.31 15.76 -7.52
CA GLY A 78 7.49 15.12 -8.84
C GLY A 78 7.26 13.62 -8.87
#